data_AF-A0AAV8YB16-F1
#
_entry.id   AF-A0AAV8YB16-F1
#
_cell.length_a   1.000
_cell.length_b   1.000
_cell.length_c   1.000
_cell.angle_alpha   90.00
_cell.angle_beta   90.00
_cell.angle_gamma   90.00
#
_symmetry.space_group_name_H-M   'P 1'
#
loop_
_entity.id
_entity.type
_entity.pdbx_description
1 polymer ?
#
loop_
_entity_poly.entity_id
_entity_poly.type
_entity_poly.pdbx_seq_one_letter_code
_entity_poly.pdbx_strand_id
1 'polypeptide(L)'
;MNNPRADEYFLMSSVMYPLLIVTGYLYFVNTWGPNFMKNRKPVEIKNILIIYNLTQIIFNMYLFLLVSSRSTFTFCGNNSEINEATRI
;
A
#
# COMPACT_ATOMS: atom_id res chain seq x y z
N MET A 1 16.54 7.85 -15.46
CA MET A 1 16.23 8.91 -14.49
C MET A 1 15.97 8.23 -13.16
N ASN A 2 17.04 7.93 -12.39
CA ASN A 2 16.93 7.32 -11.05
C ASN A 2 16.58 8.43 -10.06
N ASN A 3 15.53 8.23 -9.26
CA ASN A 3 15.15 9.17 -8.21
C ASN A 3 15.69 8.62 -6.89
N PRO A 4 16.85 9.10 -6.38
CA PRO A 4 17.58 8.47 -5.28
C PRO A 4 16.79 8.38 -3.96
N ARG A 5 15.72 9.17 -3.80
CA ARG A 5 14.81 9.09 -2.65
C ARG A 5 13.90 7.86 -2.66
N ALA A 6 13.69 7.24 -3.82
CA ALA A 6 12.90 6.02 -3.96
C ALA A 6 13.72 4.76 -3.60
N ASP A 7 15.04 4.82 -3.81
CA ASP A 7 15.96 3.69 -3.62
C ASP A 7 16.30 3.41 -2.15
N GLU A 8 15.97 4.31 -1.21
CA GLU A 8 16.17 4.12 0.24
C GLU A 8 15.15 3.16 0.87
N TYR A 9 14.01 2.93 0.22
CA TYR A 9 13.03 1.96 0.73
C TYR A 9 13.51 0.54 0.40
N PHE A 10 13.72 -0.27 1.43
CA PHE A 10 14.27 -1.63 1.35
C PHE A 10 13.61 -2.54 0.30
N LEU A 11 12.33 -2.33 -0.01
CA LEU A 11 11.58 -3.11 -1.01
C LEU A 11 11.55 -2.47 -2.41
N MET A 12 11.99 -1.21 -2.55
CA MET A 12 11.88 -0.42 -3.78
C MET A 12 13.23 -0.22 -4.47
N SER A 13 14.34 -0.51 -3.78
CA SER A 13 15.70 -0.54 -4.32
C SER A 13 15.89 -1.55 -5.46
N SER A 14 15.13 -2.66 -5.48
CA SER A 14 15.18 -3.64 -6.56
C SER A 14 13.85 -4.34 -6.77
N VAL A 15 13.41 -4.40 -8.04
CA VAL A 15 12.21 -5.11 -8.51
C VAL A 15 12.27 -6.62 -8.20
N MET A 16 13.46 -7.16 -7.93
CA MET A 16 13.66 -8.57 -7.61
C MET A 16 13.03 -9.00 -6.28
N TYR A 17 13.05 -8.13 -5.26
CA TYR A 17 12.45 -8.43 -3.95
C TYR A 17 10.93 -8.63 -4.01
N PRO A 18 10.12 -7.71 -4.58
CA PRO A 18 8.69 -7.92 -4.72
C PRO A 18 8.36 -9.11 -5.64
N LEU A 19 9.12 -9.34 -6.71
CA LEU A 19 8.94 -10.52 -7.56
C LEU A 19 9.11 -11.83 -6.79
N LEU A 20 10.18 -11.94 -6.00
CA LEU A 20 10.44 -13.14 -5.21
C LEU A 20 9.33 -13.40 -4.18
N ILE A 21 8.82 -12.34 -3.53
CA ILE A 21 7.70 -12.43 -2.58
C ILE A 21 6.43 -12.94 -3.30
N VAL A 22 6.10 -12.39 -4.47
CA VAL A 22 4.92 -12.79 -5.23
C VAL A 22 5.04 -14.24 -5.71
N THR A 23 6.19 -14.63 -6.26
CA THR A 23 6.43 -16.01 -6.69
C THR A 23 6.33 -16.99 -5.51
N GLY A 24 6.91 -16.64 -4.36
CA GLY A 24 6.79 -17.44 -3.14
C GLY A 24 5.35 -17.55 -2.64
N TYR A 25 4.59 -16.45 -2.66
CA TYR A 25 3.18 -16.42 -2.29
C TYR A 25 2.33 -17.32 -3.21
N LEU A 26 2.54 -17.24 -4.52
CA LEU A 26 1.81 -18.07 -5.50
C LEU A 26 2.08 -19.56 -5.31
N TYR A 27 3.34 -19.95 -5.06
CA TYR A 27 3.69 -21.34 -4.74
C TYR A 27 3.00 -21.82 -3.46
N PHE A 28 3.02 -20.99 -2.41
CA PHE A 28 2.35 -21.30 -1.15
C PHE A 28 0.83 -21.47 -1.32
N VAL A 29 0.17 -20.54 -2.01
CA VAL A 29 -1.29 -20.56 -2.18
C VAL A 29 -1.75 -21.66 -3.14
N ASN A 30 -1.01 -21.96 -4.20
CA ASN A 30 -1.46 -22.95 -5.21
C ASN A 30 -1.04 -24.38 -4.90
N THR A 31 0.11 -24.60 -4.26
CA THR A 31 0.62 -25.96 -4.01
C THR A 31 0.42 -26.37 -2.56
N TRP A 32 0.80 -25.50 -1.63
CA TRP A 32 0.79 -25.83 -0.20
C TRP A 32 -0.61 -25.70 0.41
N GLY A 33 -1.33 -24.63 0.07
CA GLY A 33 -2.69 -24.36 0.54
C GLY A 33 -3.69 -25.50 0.24
N PRO A 34 -3.84 -25.95 -1.02
CA PRO A 34 -4.82 -26.98 -1.38
C PRO A 34 -4.46 -28.34 -0.81
N ASN A 35 -3.16 -28.65 -0.69
CA ASN A 35 -2.70 -29.90 -0.09
C ASN A 35 -2.98 -29.94 1.42
N PHE A 36 -2.87 -28.82 2.12
CA PHE A 36 -3.25 -28.69 3.53
C PHE A 36 -4.78 -28.73 3.72
N MET A 37 -5.54 -28.18 2.77
CA MET A 37 -7.01 -28.16 2.79
C MET A 37 -7.65 -29.49 2.36
N LYS A 38 -6.92 -30.40 1.70
CA LYS A 38 -7.45 -31.70 1.23
C LYS A 38 -8.03 -32.59 2.33
N ASN A 39 -7.52 -32.48 3.57
CA ASN A 39 -7.89 -33.36 4.68
C ASN A 39 -8.65 -32.65 5.81
N ARG A 40 -9.06 -31.38 5.63
CA ARG A 40 -9.74 -30.59 6.69
C ARG A 40 -10.97 -29.89 6.16
N LYS A 41 -12.02 -29.81 7.00
CA LYS A 41 -13.22 -29.01 6.73
C LYS A 41 -12.82 -27.52 6.60
N PRO A 42 -13.52 -26.73 5.76
CA PRO A 42 -13.21 -25.33 5.54
C PRO A 42 -13.16 -24.58 6.87
N VAL A 43 -12.04 -23.90 7.11
CA VAL A 43 -11.84 -23.10 8.31
C VAL A 43 -12.75 -21.87 8.23
N GLU A 44 -13.55 -21.62 9.27
CA GLU A 44 -14.36 -20.41 9.36
C GLU A 44 -13.48 -19.20 9.65
N ILE A 45 -12.87 -18.64 8.61
CA ILE A 45 -12.02 -17.45 8.68
C ILE A 45 -12.83 -16.14 8.75
N LYS A 46 -14.16 -16.20 8.92
CA LYS A 46 -15.06 -15.04 8.91
C LYS A 46 -14.63 -13.97 9.91
N ASN A 47 -14.36 -14.33 11.16
CA ASN A 47 -14.01 -13.36 12.20
C ASN A 47 -12.67 -12.67 11.90
N ILE A 48 -11.70 -13.43 11.39
CA ILE A 48 -10.40 -12.92 10.97
C ILE A 48 -10.57 -11.93 9.81
N LEU A 49 -11.42 -12.27 8.83
CA LEU A 49 -11.74 -11.41 7.70
C LEU A 49 -12.40 -10.09 8.12
N ILE A 50 -13.31 -10.15 9.09
CA ILE A 50 -13.99 -8.95 9.62
C ILE A 50 -12.97 -8.02 10.28
N ILE A 51 -12.10 -8.57 11.14
CA ILE A 51 -11.04 -7.79 11.81
C ILE A 51 -10.09 -7.17 10.76
N TYR A 52 -9.69 -7.95 9.77
CA TYR A 52 -8.78 -7.49 8.71
C TYR A 52 -9.37 -6.30 7.94
N ASN A 53 -10.63 -6.41 7.51
CA ASN A 53 -11.31 -5.33 6.81
C ASN A 53 -11.48 -4.08 7.68
N LEU A 54 -11.80 -4.24 8.97
CA LEU A 54 -11.91 -3.10 9.91
C LEU A 54 -10.57 -2.38 10.07
N THR A 55 -9.49 -3.12 10.29
CA THR A 55 -8.14 -2.54 10.36
C THR A 55 -7.78 -1.81 9.07
N GLN A 56 -8.12 -2.39 7.92
CA GLN A 56 -7.85 -1.78 6.61
C GLN A 56 -8.65 -0.47 6.41
N ILE A 57 -9.91 -0.41 6.83
CA ILE A 57 -10.71 0.83 6.79
C ILE A 57 -10.09 1.92 7.67
N ILE A 58 -9.68 1.58 8.89
CA ILE A 58 -9.04 2.53 9.82
C ILE A 58 -7.73 3.06 9.21
N PHE A 59 -6.89 2.18 8.67
CA PHE A 59 -5.62 2.57 8.06
C PHE A 59 -5.82 3.46 6.83
N ASN A 60 -6.77 3.10 5.95
CA ASN A 60 -7.11 3.91 4.78
C ASN A 60 -7.67 5.28 5.17
N MET A 61 -8.49 5.35 6.23
CA MET A 61 -9.01 6.61 6.75
C MET A 61 -7.87 7.49 7.30
N TYR A 62 -6.93 6.90 8.05
CA TYR A 62 -5.75 7.61 8.55
C TYR A 62 -4.90 8.18 7.41
N LEU A 63 -4.57 7.36 6.40
CA LEU A 63 -3.83 7.79 5.22
C LEU A 63 -4.57 8.89 4.45
N PHE A 64 -5.88 8.77 4.29
CA PHE A 64 -6.70 9.76 3.60
C PHE A 64 -6.67 11.11 4.32
N LEU A 65 -6.80 11.14 5.65
CA LEU A 65 -6.72 12.38 6.43
C LEU A 65 -5.33 13.01 6.34
N LEU A 66 -4.27 12.21 6.45
CA LEU A 66 -2.89 12.65 6.31
C LEU A 66 -2.65 13.27 4.93
N VAL A 67 -3.01 12.56 3.85
CA VAL A 67 -2.79 13.01 2.47
C VAL A 67 -3.66 14.21 2.13
N SER A 68 -4.95 14.21 2.47
CA SER A 68 -5.90 15.31 2.20
C SER A 68 -5.45 16.64 2.82
N SER A 69 -4.92 16.57 4.05
CA SER A 69 -4.37 17.73 4.74
C SER A 69 -3.08 18.24 4.07
N ARG A 70 -2.27 17.34 3.51
CA ARG A 70 -1.02 17.69 2.80
C ARG A 70 -1.27 18.24 1.39
N SER A 71 -2.21 17.66 0.64
CA SER A 71 -2.54 18.08 -0.73
C SER A 71 -3.17 19.48 -0.79
N THR A 72 -4.03 19.81 0.18
CA THR A 72 -4.62 21.16 0.27
C THR A 72 -3.55 22.22 0.60
N PHE A 73 -2.59 21.89 1.47
CA PHE A 73 -1.50 22.80 1.83
C PHE A 73 -0.57 23.11 0.64
N THR A 74 -0.17 22.09 -0.12
CA THR A 74 0.66 22.27 -1.32
C THR A 74 -0.08 23.07 -2.40
N PHE A 75 -1.40 22.90 -2.55
CA PHE A 75 -2.19 23.64 -3.53
C PHE A 75 -2.37 25.11 -3.15
N CYS A 76 -2.58 25.43 -1.87
CA CYS A 76 -2.62 26.82 -1.41
C CYS A 76 -1.26 27.52 -1.53
N GLY A 77 -0.17 26.83 -1.16
CA GLY A 77 1.19 27.38 -1.28
C GLY A 77 1.60 27.67 -2.72
N ASN A 78 1.30 26.76 -3.65
CA ASN A 78 1.60 26.98 -5.07
C ASN A 78 0.76 28.12 -5.67
N ASN A 79 -0.52 28.28 -5.27
CA ASN A 79 -1.35 29.36 -5.80
C ASN A 79 -0.92 30.76 -5.31
N SER A 80 -0.33 30.88 -4.12
CA SER A 80 0.22 32.17 -3.66
C SER A 80 1.39 32.65 -4.52
N GLU A 81 2.30 31.75 -4.92
CA GLU A 81 3.43 32.11 -5.78
C GLU A 81 3.00 32.52 -7.20
N ILE A 82 2.00 31.82 -7.77
CA ILE A 82 1.44 32.15 -9.09
C ILE A 82 0.76 33.52 -9.08
N ASN A 83 0.04 33.85 -8.01
CA ASN A 83 -0.64 35.14 -7.86
C ASN A 83 0.34 36.31 -7.68
N GLU A 84 1.54 36.07 -7.15
CA GLU A 84 2.59 37.07 -7.03
C GLU A 84 3.36 37.25 -8.35
N ALA A 85 3.64 36.16 -9.07
CA ALA A 85 4.25 36.20 -10.40
C ALA A 85 3.37 36.85 -11.48
N THR A 86 2.04 36.86 -11.29
CA THR A 86 1.08 37.49 -12.21
C THR A 86 0.82 38.97 -11.87
N ARG A 87 1.34 39.46 -10.73
CA ARG A 87 1.22 40.86 -10.30
C ARG A 87 2.35 41.77 -10.80
N ILE A 88 3.22 41.29 -11.68
CA ILE A 88 4.35 42.03 -12.26
C ILE A 88 4.09 42.34 -13.74
#